data_AF-A0A1D6N0J5-F1
#
_entry.id   AF-A0A1D6N0J5-F1
#
_cell.length_a   1.000
_cell.length_b   1.000
_cell.length_c   1.000
_cell.angle_alpha   90.00
_cell.angle_beta   90.00
_cell.angle_gamma   90.00
#
_symmetry.space_group_name_H-M   'P 1'
#
loop_
_entity.id
_entity.type
_entity.pdbx_description
1 polymer ?
#
loop_
_entity_poly.entity_id
_entity_poly.type
_entity_poly.pdbx_seq_one_letter_code
_entity_poly.pdbx_strand_id
1 'polypeptide(L)'
;MSSAQDPFYIVREEIQESIDKLQSNFHRWEQTASNTGEYVHLTKELLTSCESIEWQVDELEKTISVASRDPSYYGLDEVELSRRRNWTGSAHKQVGTVKRAIEKGKSNVATSKYQDTSRTNHYSAQDNDDFISSESDRQLLLMR
;
A
#
# COMPACT_ATOMS: atom_id res chain seq x y z
N MET A 1 -26.55 -20.99 16.22
CA MET A 1 -25.61 -20.89 15.10
C MET A 1 -24.22 -20.73 15.70
N SER A 2 -23.28 -21.62 15.40
CA SER A 2 -21.89 -21.47 15.87
C SER A 2 -21.27 -20.27 15.14
N SER A 3 -20.56 -19.40 15.85
CA SER A 3 -19.91 -18.21 15.29
C SER A 3 -19.00 -18.53 14.10
N ALA A 4 -18.41 -19.73 14.05
CA ALA A 4 -17.53 -20.22 12.97
C ALA A 4 -18.21 -20.48 11.61
N GLN A 5 -19.54 -20.34 11.49
CA GLN A 5 -20.27 -20.44 10.23
C GLN A 5 -20.93 -19.11 9.83
N ASP A 6 -20.72 -18.06 10.62
CA ASP A 6 -21.20 -16.73 10.28
C ASP A 6 -20.34 -16.15 9.15
N PRO A 7 -20.95 -15.66 8.05
CA PRO A 7 -20.22 -15.02 6.96
C PRO A 7 -19.27 -13.91 7.43
N PHE A 8 -19.64 -13.17 8.49
CA PHE A 8 -18.77 -12.16 9.08
C PHE A 8 -17.46 -12.74 9.58
N TYR A 9 -17.49 -13.84 10.34
CA TYR A 9 -16.29 -14.41 10.94
C TYR A 9 -15.39 -15.09 9.90
N ILE A 10 -15.96 -15.65 8.84
CA ILE A 10 -15.21 -16.19 7.71
C ILE A 10 -14.42 -15.07 7.02
N VAL A 11 -15.11 -14.00 6.60
CA VAL A 11 -14.46 -12.85 5.92
C VAL A 11 -13.46 -12.17 6.86
N ARG A 12 -13.78 -12.08 8.16
CA ARG A 12 -12.86 -11.56 9.18
C ARG A 12 -11.56 -12.36 9.23
N GLU A 13 -11.62 -13.68 9.20
CA GLU A 13 -10.44 -14.55 9.21
C GLU A 13 -9.59 -14.35 7.95
N GLU A 14 -10.21 -14.29 6.77
CA GLU A 14 -9.51 -14.02 5.50
C GLU A 14 -8.80 -12.64 5.50
N ILE A 15 -9.47 -11.62 6.04
CA ILE A 15 -8.88 -10.29 6.20
C ILE A 15 -7.73 -10.33 7.23
N GLN A 16 -7.89 -11.07 8.33
CA GLN A 16 -6.85 -11.22 9.34
C GLN A 16 -5.60 -11.88 8.76
N GLU A 17 -5.74 -12.94 7.96
CA GLU A 17 -4.62 -13.57 7.26
C GLU A 17 -3.92 -12.59 6.31
N SER A 18 -4.69 -11.74 5.63
CA SER A 18 -4.15 -10.69 4.77
C SER A 18 -3.37 -9.63 5.57
N ILE A 19 -3.86 -9.26 6.76
CA ILE A 19 -3.17 -8.35 7.68
C ILE A 19 -1.87 -8.98 8.21
N ASP A 20 -1.89 -10.26 8.58
CA ASP A 20 -0.72 -10.97 9.10
C ASP A 20 0.37 -11.08 8.02
N LYS A 21 -0.03 -11.31 6.76
CA LYS A 21 0.86 -11.27 5.60
C LYS A 21 1.40 -9.85 5.36
N LEU A 22 0.56 -8.82 5.45
CA LEU A 22 0.98 -7.42 5.34
C LEU A 22 2.04 -7.09 6.39
N GLN A 23 1.83 -7.49 7.65
CA GLN A 23 2.79 -7.27 8.74
C GLN A 23 4.11 -8.01 8.51
N SER A 24 4.05 -9.25 8.02
CA SER A 24 5.24 -10.04 7.68
C SER A 24 6.06 -9.37 6.57
N ASN A 25 5.39 -8.91 5.51
CA ASN A 25 6.03 -8.16 4.42
C ASN A 25 6.59 -6.81 4.91
N PHE A 26 5.89 -6.14 5.83
CA PHE A 26 6.32 -4.86 6.38
C PHE A 26 7.59 -5.02 7.20
N HIS A 27 7.66 -6.05 8.04
CA HIS A 27 8.86 -6.34 8.82
C HIS A 27 10.08 -6.64 7.92
N ARG A 28 9.87 -7.39 6.83
CA ARG A 28 10.92 -7.60 5.82
C ARG A 28 11.36 -6.30 5.16
N TRP A 29 10.41 -5.44 4.81
CA TRP A 29 10.69 -4.12 4.23
C TRP A 29 11.49 -3.22 5.19
N GLU A 30 11.18 -3.22 6.49
CA GLU A 30 11.93 -2.46 7.50
C GLU A 30 13.40 -2.89 7.61
N GLN A 31 13.70 -4.17 7.37
CA GLN A 31 15.06 -4.71 7.37
C GLN A 31 15.80 -4.53 6.05
N THR A 32 15.06 -4.21 4.98
CA THR A 32 15.63 -4.09 3.64
C THR A 32 16.26 -2.70 3.46
N ALA A 33 17.50 -2.67 2.97
CA ALA A 33 18.18 -1.41 2.69
C ALA A 33 17.46 -0.62 1.59
N SER A 34 17.26 0.68 1.84
CA SER A 34 16.41 1.56 1.05
C SER A 34 16.90 1.83 -0.39
N ASN A 35 18.16 1.50 -0.68
CA ASN A 35 18.80 1.63 -1.98
C ASN A 35 18.63 0.39 -2.88
N THR A 36 17.92 -0.65 -2.43
CA THR A 36 17.76 -1.90 -3.18
C THR A 36 16.48 -1.90 -4.04
N GLY A 37 16.51 -2.64 -5.15
CA GLY A 37 15.30 -2.89 -5.96
C GLY A 37 14.22 -3.65 -5.18
N GLU A 38 14.63 -4.50 -4.22
CA GLU A 38 13.74 -5.21 -3.31
C GLU A 38 12.93 -4.25 -2.43
N TYR A 39 13.55 -3.21 -1.89
CA TYR A 39 12.84 -2.19 -1.11
C TYR A 39 11.75 -1.50 -1.94
N VAL A 40 12.05 -1.17 -3.20
CA VAL A 40 11.08 -0.54 -4.10
C VAL A 40 9.92 -1.50 -4.42
N HIS A 41 10.22 -2.78 -4.66
CA HIS A 41 9.20 -3.80 -4.92
C HIS A 41 8.28 -3.97 -3.70
N LEU A 42 8.87 -4.20 -2.52
CA LEU A 42 8.13 -4.38 -1.26
C LEU A 42 7.30 -3.13 -0.92
N THR A 43 7.81 -1.92 -1.17
CA THR A 43 7.04 -0.68 -0.99
C THR A 43 5.75 -0.69 -1.82
N LYS A 44 5.84 -1.09 -3.10
CA LYS A 44 4.66 -1.16 -3.98
C LYS A 44 3.69 -2.25 -3.52
N GLU A 45 4.20 -3.45 -3.24
CA GLU A 45 3.39 -4.57 -2.77
C GLU A 45 2.63 -4.22 -1.48
N LEU A 46 3.31 -3.63 -0.51
CA LEU A 46 2.70 -3.22 0.76
C LEU A 46 1.62 -2.15 0.58
N LEU A 47 1.82 -1.17 -0.30
CA LEU A 47 0.81 -0.15 -0.58
C LEU A 47 -0.44 -0.77 -1.22
N THR A 48 -0.27 -1.65 -2.21
CA THR A 48 -1.39 -2.36 -2.83
C THR A 48 -2.10 -3.27 -1.83
N SER A 49 -1.36 -3.96 -0.95
CA SER A 49 -1.95 -4.74 0.13
C SER A 49 -2.72 -3.87 1.12
N CYS A 50 -2.20 -2.70 1.50
CA CYS A 50 -2.92 -1.76 2.37
C CYS A 50 -4.24 -1.30 1.72
N GLU A 51 -4.21 -0.90 0.45
CA GLU A 51 -5.42 -0.45 -0.28
C GLU A 51 -6.47 -1.56 -0.39
N SER A 52 -6.03 -2.79 -0.71
CA SER A 52 -6.93 -3.95 -0.79
C SER A 52 -7.60 -4.23 0.56
N ILE A 53 -6.81 -4.27 1.64
CA ILE A 53 -7.32 -4.59 2.98
C ILE A 53 -8.22 -3.45 3.49
N GLU A 54 -7.82 -2.19 3.31
CA GLU A 54 -8.67 -1.03 3.67
C GLU A 54 -10.05 -1.15 3.03
N TRP A 55 -10.11 -1.44 1.73
CA TRP A 55 -11.37 -1.63 1.03
C TRP A 55 -12.19 -2.81 1.58
N GLN A 56 -11.55 -3.96 1.86
CA GLN A 56 -12.25 -5.12 2.44
C GLN A 56 -12.83 -4.81 3.82
N VAL A 57 -12.10 -4.07 4.66
CA VAL A 57 -12.57 -3.68 5.99
C VAL A 57 -13.70 -2.64 5.88
N ASP A 58 -13.61 -1.68 4.94
CA ASP A 58 -14.68 -0.71 4.67
C ASP A 58 -15.98 -1.41 4.23
N GLU A 59 -15.89 -2.39 3.34
CA GLU A 59 -17.07 -3.18 2.93
C GLU A 59 -17.66 -3.96 4.10
N LEU A 60 -16.81 -4.59 4.91
CA LEU A 60 -17.27 -5.31 6.08
C LEU A 60 -17.94 -4.36 7.10
N GLU A 61 -17.43 -3.15 7.29
CA GLU A 61 -18.05 -2.12 8.13
C GLU A 61 -19.44 -1.70 7.61
N LYS A 62 -19.61 -1.56 6.29
CA LYS A 62 -20.93 -1.30 5.68
C LYS A 62 -21.92 -2.42 5.98
N THR A 63 -21.49 -3.69 5.95
CA THR A 63 -22.38 -4.82 6.30
C THR A 63 -22.82 -4.76 7.76
N ILE A 64 -21.92 -4.39 8.69
CA ILE A 64 -22.25 -4.19 10.11
C ILE A 64 -23.27 -3.05 10.25
N SER A 65 -23.06 -1.94 9.53
CA SER A 65 -23.97 -0.79 9.54
C SER A 65 -25.39 -1.18 9.13
N VAL A 66 -25.54 -1.94 8.03
CA VAL A 66 -26.82 -2.48 7.58
C VAL A 66 -27.44 -3.40 8.64
N ALA A 67 -26.68 -4.35 9.17
CA ALA A 67 -27.16 -5.29 10.16
C ALA A 67 -27.60 -4.61 11.46
N SER A 68 -26.95 -3.50 11.83
CA SER A 68 -27.29 -2.76 13.05
C SER A 68 -28.61 -2.00 12.99
N ARG A 69 -29.22 -1.83 11.80
CA ARG A 69 -30.53 -1.18 11.65
C ARG A 69 -31.69 -2.10 12.06
N ASP A 70 -31.52 -3.41 11.89
CA ASP A 70 -32.46 -4.43 12.38
C ASP A 70 -31.68 -5.65 12.88
N PRO A 71 -31.07 -5.58 14.07
CA PRO A 71 -30.25 -6.66 14.62
C PRO A 71 -31.03 -7.96 14.80
N SER A 72 -32.32 -7.87 15.14
CA SER A 72 -33.21 -9.01 15.34
C SER A 72 -33.39 -9.85 14.09
N TYR A 73 -33.52 -9.22 12.91
CA TYR A 73 -33.62 -9.92 11.64
C TYR A 73 -32.40 -10.79 11.34
N TYR A 74 -31.21 -10.34 11.78
CA TYR A 74 -29.94 -11.06 11.61
C TYR A 74 -29.57 -11.94 12.81
N GLY A 75 -30.40 -11.99 13.85
CA GLY A 75 -30.10 -12.74 15.08
C GLY A 75 -28.86 -12.22 15.83
N LEU A 76 -28.58 -10.92 15.71
CA LEU A 76 -27.45 -10.25 16.37
C LEU A 76 -27.91 -9.50 17.60
N ASP A 77 -27.10 -9.53 18.66
CA ASP A 77 -27.25 -8.66 19.82
C ASP A 77 -26.27 -7.48 19.76
N GLU A 78 -26.47 -6.49 20.63
CA GLU A 78 -25.61 -5.29 20.65
C GLU A 78 -24.17 -5.62 21.06
N VAL A 79 -23.98 -6.68 21.87
CA VAL A 79 -22.64 -7.12 22.30
C VAL A 79 -21.85 -7.64 21.10
N GLU A 80 -22.48 -8.45 20.27
CA GLU A 80 -21.91 -8.99 19.05
C GLU A 80 -21.66 -7.87 18.03
N LEU A 81 -22.60 -6.96 17.80
CA LEU A 81 -22.38 -5.79 16.94
C LEU A 81 -21.21 -4.94 17.43
N SER A 82 -21.08 -4.72 18.74
CA SER A 82 -19.95 -4.01 19.33
C SER A 82 -18.62 -4.72 19.05
N ARG A 83 -18.55 -6.05 19.20
CA ARG A 83 -17.35 -6.83 18.86
C ARG A 83 -16.95 -6.66 17.40
N ARG A 84 -17.92 -6.71 16.48
CA ARG A 84 -17.67 -6.53 15.05
C ARG A 84 -17.10 -5.15 14.75
N ARG A 85 -17.70 -4.08 15.28
CA ARG A 85 -17.24 -2.69 15.14
C ARG A 85 -15.84 -2.49 15.74
N ASN A 86 -15.58 -3.07 16.91
CA ASN A 86 -14.29 -2.94 17.58
C ASN A 86 -13.18 -3.63 16.78
N TRP A 87 -13.46 -4.79 16.18
CA TRP A 87 -12.50 -5.49 15.36
C TRP A 87 -12.23 -4.74 14.05
N THR A 88 -13.26 -4.29 13.31
CA THR A 88 -13.06 -3.52 12.06
C THR A 88 -12.29 -2.22 12.31
N GLY A 89 -12.65 -1.50 13.37
CA GLY A 89 -11.92 -0.30 13.79
C GLY A 89 -10.46 -0.56 14.18
N SER A 90 -10.17 -1.73 14.75
CA SER A 90 -8.80 -2.15 15.07
C SER A 90 -8.01 -2.55 13.81
N ALA A 91 -8.66 -3.22 12.86
CA ALA A 91 -8.06 -3.58 11.57
C ALA A 91 -7.66 -2.34 10.78
N HIS A 92 -8.55 -1.34 10.65
CA HIS A 92 -8.22 -0.04 10.03
C HIS A 92 -7.01 0.63 10.67
N LYS A 93 -6.93 0.64 12.01
CA LYS A 93 -5.80 1.25 12.71
C LYS A 93 -4.47 0.54 12.42
N GLN A 94 -4.49 -0.79 12.36
CA GLN A 94 -3.30 -1.58 12.03
C GLN A 94 -2.80 -1.28 10.61
N VAL A 95 -3.68 -1.39 9.61
CA VAL A 95 -3.33 -1.14 8.19
C VAL A 95 -2.90 0.31 7.99
N GLY A 96 -3.63 1.27 8.56
CA GLY A 96 -3.28 2.68 8.47
C GLY A 96 -1.94 3.02 9.13
N THR A 97 -1.54 2.28 10.17
CA THR A 97 -0.22 2.46 10.80
C THR A 97 0.90 2.01 9.88
N VAL A 98 0.74 0.84 9.24
CA VAL A 98 1.69 0.32 8.25
C VAL A 98 1.80 1.27 7.05
N LYS A 99 0.66 1.71 6.49
CA LYS A 99 0.61 2.64 5.36
C LYS A 99 1.38 3.94 5.63
N ARG A 100 1.12 4.58 6.78
CA ARG A 100 1.84 5.81 7.19
C ARG A 100 3.33 5.59 7.38
N ALA A 101 3.74 4.43 7.91
CA ALA A 101 5.16 4.10 8.08
C ALA A 101 5.87 3.96 6.72
N ILE A 102 5.23 3.31 5.75
CA ILE A 102 5.75 3.16 4.39
C ILE A 102 5.89 4.51 3.69
N GLU A 103 4.88 5.37 3.80
CA GLU A 103 4.90 6.73 3.24
C GLU A 103 6.07 7.55 3.79
N LYS A 104 6.31 7.49 5.11
CA LYS A 104 7.46 8.13 5.76
C LYS A 104 8.80 7.56 5.28
N GLY A 105 8.90 6.23 5.13
CA GLY A 105 10.10 5.58 4.61
C GLY A 105 10.42 5.97 3.16
N LYS A 106 9.39 6.16 2.33
CA LYS A 106 9.52 6.63 0.93
C LYS A 106 10.07 8.05 0.84
N SER A 107 9.68 8.94 1.75
CA SER A 107 10.22 10.31 1.82
C SER A 107 11.75 10.33 1.99
N ASN A 108 12.29 9.44 2.83
CA ASN A 108 13.73 9.35 3.06
C ASN A 108 14.52 8.95 1.81
N VAL A 109 13.97 8.07 0.97
CA VAL A 109 14.61 7.68 -0.31
C VAL A 109 14.60 8.84 -1.32
N ALA A 110 13.50 9.59 -1.37
CA ALA A 110 13.41 10.78 -2.21
C ALA A 110 14.44 11.84 -1.80
N THR A 111 14.59 12.11 -0.49
CA THR A 111 15.60 13.06 0.02
C THR A 111 17.04 12.58 -0.20
N SER A 112 17.32 11.28 -0.08
CA SER A 112 18.66 10.73 -0.30
C SER A 112 19.11 10.81 -1.76
N LYS A 113 18.17 10.82 -2.73
CA LYS A 113 18.49 11.06 -4.16
C LYS A 113 18.93 12.50 -4.46
N TYR A 114 18.73 13.45 -3.54
CA TYR A 114 19.11 14.86 -3.70
C TYR A 114 20.38 15.27 -2.93
N GLN A 115 21.03 14.36 -2.20
CA GLN A 115 22.24 14.68 -1.42
C GLN A 115 23.57 14.19 -2.03
N ASP A 116 23.55 13.52 -3.19
CA ASP A 116 24.78 13.02 -3.85
C ASP A 116 24.98 13.58 -5.27
N THR A 117 24.81 14.89 -5.47
CA THR A 117 25.19 15.55 -6.74
C THR A 117 25.93 16.88 -6.58
N SER A 118 26.28 17.30 -5.37
CA SER A 118 26.96 18.59 -5.15
C SER A 118 28.47 18.61 -5.43
N ARG A 119 29.07 17.59 -6.05
CA ARG A 119 30.52 17.64 -6.37
C ARG A 119 31.01 17.18 -7.74
N THR A 120 30.14 16.78 -8.67
CA THR A 120 30.61 16.39 -10.01
C THR A 120 29.53 16.51 -11.09
N ASN A 121 29.04 17.72 -11.41
CA ASN A 121 28.07 17.88 -12.50
C ASN A 121 28.35 19.14 -13.34
N HIS A 122 29.47 19.14 -14.06
CA HIS A 122 29.72 20.12 -15.12
C HIS A 122 30.03 19.51 -16.50
N TYR A 123 29.63 18.25 -16.76
CA TYR A 123 29.92 17.61 -18.07
C TYR A 123 28.75 16.91 -18.77
N SER A 124 27.57 16.78 -18.16
CA SER A 124 26.50 15.94 -18.73
C SER A 124 25.40 16.70 -19.50
N ALA A 125 25.43 18.03 -19.51
CA ALA A 125 24.44 18.81 -20.27
C ALA A 125 24.83 19.02 -21.74
N GLN A 126 26.12 18.98 -22.06
CA GLN A 126 26.61 19.32 -23.40
C GLN A 126 26.52 18.15 -24.39
N ASP A 127 26.71 16.90 -23.92
CA ASP A 127 26.64 15.71 -24.78
C ASP A 127 25.22 15.36 -25.23
N ASN A 128 24.19 15.72 -24.45
CA ASN A 128 22.80 15.47 -24.83
C ASN A 128 22.34 16.37 -25.98
N ASP A 129 22.78 17.62 -26.02
CA ASP A 129 22.44 18.55 -27.10
C ASP A 129 23.15 18.17 -28.41
N ASP A 130 24.39 17.66 -28.34
CA ASP A 130 25.16 17.22 -29.50
C ASP A 130 24.56 15.93 -30.11
N PHE A 131 24.10 15.00 -29.27
CA PHE A 131 23.42 13.79 -29.74
C PHE A 131 22.09 14.11 -30.45
N ILE A 132 21.27 15.00 -29.87
CA ILE A 132 19.98 15.40 -30.45
C ILE A 132 20.18 16.13 -31.78
N SER A 133 21.19 17.00 -31.86
CA SER A 133 21.51 17.72 -33.11
C SER A 133 21.96 16.75 -34.21
N SER A 134 22.77 15.74 -33.87
CA SER A 134 23.30 14.77 -34.84
C SER A 134 22.24 13.80 -35.40
N GLU A 135 21.23 13.42 -34.61
CA GLU A 135 20.12 12.57 -35.07
C GLU A 135 19.16 13.35 -35.99
N SER A 136 18.90 14.61 -35.65
CA SER A 136 18.03 15.51 -36.41
C SER A 136 18.50 15.66 -37.87
N ASP A 137 19.79 15.89 -38.07
CA ASP A 137 20.38 16.05 -39.41
C ASP A 137 20.35 14.73 -40.22
N ARG A 138 20.43 13.59 -39.53
CA ARG A 138 20.39 12.27 -40.16
C ARG A 138 19.01 11.95 -40.73
N GLN A 139 17.94 12.37 -40.05
CA GLN A 139 16.57 12.17 -40.52
C GLN A 139 16.20 13.07 -41.71
N LEU A 140 16.81 14.26 -41.81
CA LEU A 140 16.61 15.17 -42.95
C LEU A 140 17.25 14.67 -44.26
N LEU A 141 18.37 13.96 -44.18
CA LEU A 141 19.04 13.37 -45.35
C LEU A 141 18.27 12.19 -45.97
N LEU A 142 17.37 11.57 -45.21
CA LEU A 142 16.54 10.44 -45.65
C LEU A 142 15.21 10.87 -46.32
N MET A 143 14.94 12.17 -46.38
CA MET A 143 13.71 12.75 -46.96
C MET A 143 13.93 13.43 -48.33
N ARG A 144 14.98 13.06 -49.07
CA ARG A 144 15.17 13.43 -50.49
C ARG A 144 15.21 12.19 -51.37
#